data_AF-A0A1W1C3F9-F1
#
_entry.id   AF-A0A1W1C3F9-F1
#
_cell.length_a   1.000
_cell.length_b   1.000
_cell.length_c   1.000
_cell.angle_alpha   90.00
_cell.angle_beta   90.00
_cell.angle_gamma   90.00
#
_symmetry.space_group_name_H-M   'P 1'
#
loop_
_entity.id
_entity.type
_entity.pdbx_description
1 polymer ?
#
loop_
_entity_poly.entity_id
_entity_poly.type
_entity_poly.pdbx_seq_one_letter_code
_entity_poly.pdbx_strand_id
1 'polypeptide(L)'
;MEASLQKANTLGEMIEKLYVYYNKSIFLFFMIHPTFYFILFVSLYFNIVNFYIIVILLIKTFDIFFKIELIKQRYIKKDMDKELEGMLSLKMASWMGLLGVIMYVPLLFMAIFSQ
;
A
#
# COMPACT_ATOMS: atom_id res chain seq x y z
N MET A 1 -12.93 0.14 2.76
CA MET A 1 -12.27 1.45 2.56
C MET A 1 -10.98 1.29 1.76
N GLU A 2 -9.98 0.52 2.22
CA GLU A 2 -8.73 0.29 1.46
C GLU A 2 -8.96 -0.57 0.19
N ALA A 3 -9.72 -1.67 0.30
CA ALA A 3 -10.05 -2.54 -0.85
C ALA A 3 -10.89 -1.84 -1.94
N SER A 4 -11.72 -0.85 -1.58
CA SER A 4 -12.51 -0.05 -2.54
C SER A 4 -11.65 1.01 -3.25
N LEU A 5 -10.58 1.49 -2.60
CA LEU A 5 -9.59 2.39 -3.19
C LEU A 5 -8.64 1.65 -4.13
N GLN A 6 -8.29 0.41 -3.78
CA GLN A 6 -7.51 -0.50 -4.64
C GLN A 6 -8.35 -1.12 -5.77
N LYS A 7 -9.68 -0.99 -5.73
CA LYS A 7 -10.56 -1.40 -6.84
C LYS A 7 -10.54 -0.32 -7.92
N ALA A 8 -9.66 -0.53 -8.88
CA ALA A 8 -9.50 0.29 -10.08
C ALA A 8 -9.29 -0.62 -11.28
N ASN A 9 -9.66 -0.17 -12.48
CA ASN A 9 -9.44 -0.98 -13.69
C ASN A 9 -7.96 -0.95 -14.08
N THR A 10 -7.26 0.14 -13.80
CA THR A 10 -5.84 0.34 -14.10
C THR A 10 -5.08 0.89 -12.90
N LEU A 11 -3.75 0.71 -12.91
CA LEU A 11 -2.87 1.31 -11.90
C LEU A 11 -2.99 2.84 -11.89
N GLY A 12 -3.17 3.46 -13.06
CA GLY A 12 -3.39 4.89 -13.23
C GLY A 12 -4.65 5.40 -12.51
N GLU A 13 -5.77 4.69 -12.63
CA GLU A 13 -7.01 5.04 -11.93
C GLU A 13 -6.87 4.91 -10.40
N MET A 14 -6.14 3.89 -9.92
CA MET A 14 -5.85 3.75 -8.49
C MET A 14 -5.01 4.93 -7.97
N ILE A 15 -3.97 5.29 -8.71
CA ILE A 15 -3.09 6.42 -8.38
C ILE A 15 -3.85 7.75 -8.41
N GLU A 16 -4.79 7.93 -9.34
CA GLU A 16 -5.65 9.11 -9.39
C GLU A 16 -6.55 9.23 -8.14
N LYS A 17 -7.20 8.14 -7.74
CA LYS A 17 -7.99 8.12 -6.51
C LYS A 17 -7.13 8.45 -5.30
N LEU A 18 -5.93 7.89 -5.22
CA LEU A 18 -4.97 8.16 -4.14
C LEU A 18 -4.49 9.62 -4.15
N TYR A 19 -4.31 10.21 -5.33
CA TYR A 19 -3.93 11.62 -5.47
C TYR A 19 -4.95 12.57 -4.86
N VAL A 20 -6.25 12.29 -4.96
CA VAL A 20 -7.30 13.12 -4.32
C VAL A 20 -7.08 13.25 -2.82
N TYR A 21 -6.69 12.16 -2.15
CA TYR A 21 -6.41 12.19 -0.71
C TYR A 21 -5.06 12.81 -0.39
N TYR A 22 -4.04 12.50 -1.20
CA TYR A 22 -2.71 13.10 -1.08
C TYR A 22 -2.77 14.64 -1.20
N ASN A 23 -3.52 15.15 -2.19
CA ASN A 23 -3.68 16.59 -2.42
C ASN A 23 -4.40 17.29 -1.27
N LYS A 24 -5.30 16.59 -0.56
CA LYS A 24 -5.99 17.12 0.62
C LYS A 24 -5.04 17.19 1.82
N SER A 25 -4.26 16.14 2.07
CA SER A 25 -3.17 16.13 3.05
C SER A 25 -2.33 14.86 2.92
N ILE A 26 -1.02 15.00 3.13
CA ILE A 26 -0.11 13.85 3.27
C ILE A 26 -0.53 12.91 4.42
N PHE A 27 -1.07 13.45 5.52
CA PHE A 27 -1.52 12.64 6.66
C PHE A 27 -2.75 11.80 6.33
N LEU A 28 -3.68 12.36 5.54
CA LEU A 28 -4.86 11.63 5.03
C LEU A 28 -4.44 10.47 4.13
N PHE A 29 -3.40 10.66 3.32
CA PHE A 29 -2.83 9.59 2.50
C PHE A 29 -2.27 8.46 3.38
N PHE A 30 -1.50 8.77 4.42
CA PHE A 30 -1.00 7.75 5.35
C PHE A 30 -2.14 7.02 6.07
N MET A 31 -3.18 7.73 6.52
CA MET A 31 -4.36 7.13 7.18
C MET A 31 -5.11 6.10 6.33
N ILE A 32 -5.01 6.16 4.99
CA ILE A 32 -5.65 5.21 4.07
C ILE A 32 -5.01 3.82 4.10
N HIS A 33 -3.89 3.66 4.81
CA HIS A 33 -3.19 2.39 4.97
C HIS A 33 -3.44 1.76 6.35
N PRO A 34 -4.69 1.39 6.72
CA PRO A 34 -5.01 0.79 8.01
C PRO A 34 -4.23 -0.51 8.24
N THR A 35 -3.89 -1.24 7.19
CA THR A 35 -3.05 -2.45 7.28
C THR A 35 -1.68 -2.17 7.88
N PHE A 36 -1.04 -1.03 7.55
CA PHE A 36 0.25 -0.66 8.14
C PHE A 36 0.14 -0.47 9.66
N TYR A 37 -0.84 0.32 10.09
CA TYR A 37 -1.08 0.57 11.52
C TYR A 37 -1.54 -0.68 12.26
N PHE A 38 -2.30 -1.57 11.61
CA PHE A 38 -2.74 -2.82 12.20
C PHE A 38 -1.56 -3.74 12.52
N ILE A 39 -0.61 -3.89 11.59
CA ILE A 39 0.60 -4.70 11.81
C ILE A 39 1.46 -4.10 12.93
N LEU A 40 1.61 -2.78 12.94
CA LEU A 40 2.30 -2.05 14.01
C LEU A 40 1.64 -2.29 15.38
N PHE A 41 0.31 -2.20 15.43
CA PHE A 41 -0.47 -2.45 16.65
C PHE A 41 -0.30 -3.88 17.15
N VAL A 42 -0.40 -4.88 16.28
CA VAL A 42 -0.20 -6.29 16.65
C VAL A 42 1.21 -6.51 17.18
N SER A 43 2.22 -5.94 16.53
CA SER A 43 3.62 -6.03 16.97
C SER A 43 3.82 -5.47 18.38
N LEU A 44 3.26 -4.30 18.67
CA LEU A 44 3.36 -3.67 19.99
C LEU A 44 2.52 -4.40 21.05
N TYR A 45 1.31 -4.83 20.72
CA TYR A 45 0.38 -5.46 21.65
C TYR A 45 0.87 -6.82 22.13
N PHE A 46 1.39 -7.65 21.22
CA PHE A 46 1.93 -8.96 21.56
C PHE A 46 3.44 -8.92 21.89
N ASN A 47 4.07 -7.73 21.84
CA ASN A 47 5.50 -7.53 22.00
C ASN A 47 6.34 -8.44 21.07
N ILE A 48 5.88 -8.62 19.83
CA ILE A 48 6.52 -9.46 18.82
C ILE A 48 7.16 -8.54 17.79
N VAL A 49 8.50 -8.49 17.80
CA VAL A 49 9.29 -7.83 16.75
C VAL A 49 10.18 -8.89 16.12
N ASN A 50 9.55 -9.81 15.39
CA ASN A 50 10.27 -10.85 14.67
C ASN A 50 10.68 -10.35 13.27
N PHE A 51 11.59 -11.10 12.63
CA PHE A 51 12.05 -10.80 11.28
C PHE A 51 10.89 -10.63 10.28
N TYR A 52 9.83 -11.45 10.40
CA TYR A 52 8.68 -11.40 9.52
C TYR A 52 7.90 -10.08 9.63
N ILE A 53 7.63 -9.59 10.85
CA ILE A 53 6.95 -8.31 11.08
C ILE A 53 7.79 -7.17 10.52
N ILE A 54 9.12 -7.20 10.70
CA ILE A 54 10.02 -6.19 10.14
C ILE A 54 9.94 -6.19 8.61
N VAL A 55 10.02 -7.35 7.96
CA VAL A 55 9.92 -7.48 6.51
C VAL A 55 8.57 -6.98 5.99
N ILE A 56 7.47 -7.33 6.68
CA ILE A 56 6.13 -6.86 6.33
C ILE A 56 6.05 -5.33 6.40
N LEU A 57 6.55 -4.73 7.47
CA LEU A 57 6.57 -3.28 7.65
C LEU A 57 7.43 -2.60 6.58
N LEU A 58 8.60 -3.16 6.24
CA LEU A 58 9.46 -2.65 5.17
C LEU A 58 8.76 -2.70 3.81
N ILE A 59 8.22 -3.85 3.41
CA ILE A 59 7.50 -4.00 2.14
C ILE A 59 6.34 -3.00 2.06
N LYS A 60 5.57 -2.87 3.15
CA LYS A 60 4.45 -1.92 3.19
C LYS A 60 4.92 -0.47 3.09
N THR A 61 6.03 -0.14 3.75
CA THR A 61 6.64 1.19 3.67
C THR A 61 7.08 1.50 2.25
N PHE A 62 7.79 0.58 1.59
CA PHE A 62 8.19 0.73 0.19
C PHE A 62 6.99 0.89 -0.76
N ASP A 63 5.92 0.10 -0.58
CA ASP A 63 4.68 0.23 -1.36
C ASP A 63 4.06 1.63 -1.24
N ILE A 64 3.99 2.17 -0.02
CA ILE A 64 3.46 3.52 0.26
C ILE A 64 4.36 4.59 -0.40
N PHE A 65 5.68 4.50 -0.21
CA PHE A 65 6.63 5.44 -0.83
C PHE A 65 6.57 5.41 -2.35
N PHE A 66 6.51 4.23 -2.96
CA PHE A 66 6.43 4.08 -4.40
C PHE A 66 5.15 4.74 -4.95
N LYS A 67 4.01 4.56 -4.28
CA LYS A 67 2.75 5.24 -4.65
C LYS A 67 2.86 6.77 -4.55
N ILE A 68 3.51 7.29 -3.50
CA ILE A 68 3.76 8.73 -3.37
C ILE A 68 4.63 9.25 -4.51
N GLU A 69 5.69 8.52 -4.86
CA GLU A 69 6.59 8.93 -5.93
C GLU A 69 5.88 8.93 -7.29
N LEU A 70 5.07 7.91 -7.59
CA LEU A 70 4.21 7.90 -8.79
C LEU A 70 3.25 9.09 -8.82
N ILE A 71 2.63 9.43 -7.69
CA ILE A 71 1.75 10.59 -7.57
C ILE A 71 2.53 11.88 -7.87
N LYS A 72 3.73 12.03 -7.28
CA LYS A 72 4.58 13.21 -7.48
C LYS A 72 5.03 13.35 -8.93
N GLN A 73 5.50 12.28 -9.54
CA GLN A 73 5.97 12.32 -10.93
C GLN A 73 4.82 12.64 -11.90
N ARG A 74 3.66 12.00 -11.72
CA ARG A 74 2.51 12.18 -12.59
C ARG A 74 1.84 13.56 -12.45
N TYR A 75 1.54 13.98 -11.22
CA TYR A 75 0.68 15.15 -10.98
C TYR A 75 1.44 16.43 -10.64
N ILE A 76 2.61 16.33 -10.00
CA ILE A 76 3.38 17.50 -9.53
C ILE A 76 4.47 17.85 -10.54
N LYS A 77 5.38 16.92 -10.84
CA LYS A 77 6.49 17.15 -11.77
C LYS A 77 6.02 17.15 -13.23
N LYS A 78 4.96 16.39 -13.54
CA LYS A 78 4.46 16.16 -14.92
C LYS A 78 5.55 15.70 -15.88
N ASP A 79 6.55 15.01 -15.32
CA ASP A 79 7.72 14.50 -16.00
C ASP A 79 7.90 13.08 -15.51
N MET A 80 7.12 12.19 -16.11
CA MET A 80 7.06 10.79 -15.74
C MET A 80 7.64 9.96 -16.89
N ASP A 81 8.54 9.05 -16.54
CA ASP A 81 9.19 8.20 -17.53
C ASP A 81 8.15 7.40 -18.33
N LYS A 82 8.40 7.23 -19.63
CA LYS A 82 7.49 6.51 -20.54
C LYS A 82 7.22 5.07 -20.08
N GLU A 83 8.18 4.43 -19.42
CA GLU A 83 8.00 3.10 -18.82
C GLU A 83 7.00 3.12 -17.66
N LEU A 84 7.08 4.13 -16.78
CA LEU A 84 6.15 4.31 -15.68
C LEU A 84 4.75 4.69 -16.18
N GLU A 85 4.64 5.48 -17.25
CA GLU A 85 3.36 5.72 -17.94
C GLU A 85 2.75 4.41 -18.47
N GLY A 86 3.57 3.57 -19.11
CA GLY A 86 3.17 2.24 -19.54
C GLY A 86 2.65 1.38 -18.38
N MET A 87 3.33 1.42 -17.23
CA MET A 87 2.89 0.70 -16.02
C MET A 87 1.53 1.20 -15.51
N LEU A 88 1.25 2.50 -15.54
CA LEU A 88 -0.05 3.03 -15.13
C LEU A 88 -1.21 2.54 -16.01
N SER A 89 -0.94 2.23 -17.28
CA SER A 89 -1.94 1.70 -18.21
C SER A 89 -2.27 0.22 -17.98
N LEU A 90 -1.45 -0.48 -17.18
CA LEU A 90 -1.66 -1.90 -16.90
C LEU A 90 -2.97 -2.12 -16.15
N LYS A 91 -3.73 -3.10 -16.65
CA LYS A 91 -4.98 -3.52 -16.02
C LYS A 91 -4.66 -4.14 -14.67
N MET A 92 -5.24 -3.59 -13.61
CA MET A 92 -5.10 -4.18 -12.28
C MET A 92 -5.89 -5.48 -12.22
N ALA A 93 -5.26 -6.51 -11.67
CA ALA A 93 -5.95 -7.78 -11.47
C ALA A 93 -6.96 -7.65 -10.32
N SER A 94 -8.16 -8.22 -10.49
CA SER A 94 -9.27 -8.08 -9.52
C SER A 94 -8.93 -8.57 -8.10
N TRP A 95 -7.90 -9.40 -7.95
CA TRP A 95 -7.42 -9.92 -6.67
C TRP A 95 -6.43 -8.98 -5.96
N MET A 96 -5.94 -7.91 -6.59
CA MET A 96 -5.03 -6.95 -5.95
C MET A 96 -5.64 -6.28 -4.72
N GLY A 97 -6.95 -6.02 -4.71
CA GLY A 97 -7.65 -5.51 -3.52
C GLY A 97 -7.72 -6.51 -2.36
N LEU A 98 -7.55 -7.80 -2.64
CA LEU A 98 -7.53 -8.89 -1.66
C LEU A 98 -6.11 -9.26 -1.22
N LEU A 99 -5.07 -8.73 -1.87
CA LEU A 99 -3.68 -9.03 -1.54
C LEU A 99 -3.36 -8.73 -0.09
N GLY A 100 -3.90 -7.64 0.46
CA GLY A 100 -3.73 -7.32 1.87
C GLY A 100 -4.28 -8.43 2.78
N VAL A 101 -5.46 -8.95 2.48
CA VAL A 101 -6.06 -10.01 3.29
C VAL A 101 -5.32 -11.33 3.11
N ILE A 102 -5.00 -11.70 1.87
CA ILE A 102 -4.37 -12.97 1.52
C ILE A 102 -2.92 -13.05 2.02
N MET A 103 -2.16 -11.95 1.96
CA MET A 103 -0.78 -11.94 2.49
C MET A 103 -0.76 -11.77 4.01
N TYR A 104 -1.47 -10.78 4.55
CA TYR A 104 -1.25 -10.41 5.96
C TYR A 104 -1.91 -11.39 6.94
N VAL A 105 -3.04 -12.02 6.60
CA VAL A 105 -3.70 -12.97 7.52
C VAL A 105 -2.83 -14.21 7.79
N PRO A 106 -2.28 -14.90 6.79
CA PRO A 106 -1.37 -16.03 7.02
C PRO A 106 -0.06 -15.62 7.70
N LEU A 107 0.52 -14.47 7.32
CA LEU A 107 1.77 -13.97 7.91
C LEU A 107 1.60 -13.60 9.38
N LEU A 108 0.49 -12.96 9.76
CA LEU A 108 0.18 -12.67 11.15
C LEU A 108 -0.14 -13.94 11.93
N PHE A 109 -0.84 -14.89 11.32
CA PHE A 109 -1.05 -16.21 11.90
C PHE A 109 0.29 -16.90 12.20
N MET A 110 1.21 -16.96 11.22
CA MET A 110 2.55 -17.52 11.44
C MET A 110 3.33 -16.75 12.51
N ALA A 111 3.27 -15.42 12.53
CA ALA A 111 4.00 -14.61 13.51
C ALA A 111 3.54 -14.85 14.96
N ILE A 112 2.25 -15.12 15.17
CA ILE A 112 1.68 -15.43 16.48
C ILE A 112 1.98 -16.88 16.89
N PHE A 113 1.89 -17.84 15.96
CA PHE A 113 2.04 -19.26 16.26
C PHE A 113 3.48 -19.80 16.20
N SER A 114 4.45 -19.01 15.69
CA SER A 114 5.88 -19.37 15.67
C SER A 114 6.68 -18.85 16.86
N GLN A 115 6.00 -18.38 17.91
CA GLN A 115 6.62 -18.03 19.21
C GLN A 115 6.83 -19.27 20.09
#